data_AF-A0A1F6FR04-F1
#
_entry.id   AF-A0A1F6FR04-F1
#
_cell.length_a   1.000
_cell.length_b   1.000
_cell.length_c   1.000
_cell.angle_alpha   90.00
_cell.angle_beta   90.00
_cell.angle_gamma   90.00
#
_symmetry.space_group_name_H-M   'P 1'
#
loop_
_entity.id
_entity.type
_entity.pdbx_description
1 polymer ?
#
loop_
_entity_poly.entity_id
_entity_poly.type
_entity_poly.pdbx_seq_one_letter_code
_entity_poly.pdbx_strand_id
1 'polypeptide(L)'
;MQPLSVFPEILFLAPFAAFLIRIALAILLGYCAWKHLTNADKTVRTLGFIEGVVATALALGTWTQPAAIAGMFIIGAWFALPRLRAVALGTALLAFVMCLSLLLTGAGLLAFDLPL
;
A
#
# COMPACT_ATOMS: atom_id res chain seq x y z
N MET A 1 -17.35 0.19 24.42
CA MET A 1 -16.43 -0.90 24.78
C MET A 1 -15.08 -0.26 25.02
N GLN A 2 -14.56 -0.28 26.26
CA GLN A 2 -13.21 0.24 26.50
C GLN A 2 -12.20 -0.71 25.85
N PRO A 3 -11.26 -0.21 25.01
CA PRO A 3 -10.18 -1.05 24.53
C PRO A 3 -9.34 -1.48 25.73
N LEU A 4 -9.20 -2.78 25.97
CA LEU A 4 -8.18 -3.30 26.88
C LEU A 4 -6.80 -3.11 26.21
N SER A 5 -6.31 -1.87 26.25
CA SER A 5 -4.92 -1.55 25.89
C SER A 5 -4.10 -1.51 27.17
N VAL A 6 -2.94 -2.16 27.16
CA VAL A 6 -1.94 -2.03 28.24
C VAL A 6 -1.45 -0.57 28.34
N PHE A 7 -1.51 0.17 27.22
CA PHE A 7 -1.10 1.57 27.13
C PHE A 7 -2.19 2.38 26.40
N PRO A 8 -3.27 2.78 27.10
CA PRO A 8 -4.35 3.56 26.49
C PRO A 8 -3.87 4.94 26.02
N GLU A 9 -2.79 5.45 26.62
CA GLU A 9 -2.21 6.75 26.30
C GLU A 9 -1.52 6.79 24.93
N ILE A 10 -1.20 5.65 24.32
CA ILE A 10 -0.53 5.58 23.00
C ILE A 10 -1.57 5.45 21.87
N LEU A 11 -2.85 5.21 22.18
CA LEU A 11 -3.88 4.98 21.16
C LEU A 11 -4.05 6.16 20.19
N PHE A 12 -3.70 7.38 20.60
CA PHE A 12 -3.74 8.55 19.71
C PHE A 12 -2.74 8.47 18.55
N LEU A 13 -1.71 7.60 18.63
CA LEU A 13 -0.78 7.33 17.52
C LEU A 13 -1.34 6.35 16.50
N ALA A 14 -2.46 5.67 16.76
CA ALA A 14 -2.99 4.67 15.82
C ALA A 14 -3.24 5.23 14.41
N PRO A 15 -3.82 6.44 14.24
CA PRO A 15 -3.94 7.07 12.93
C PRO A 15 -2.59 7.42 12.28
N PHE A 16 -1.55 7.70 13.08
CA PHE A 16 -0.20 7.97 12.60
C PHE A 16 0.49 6.69 12.09
N ALA A 17 0.24 5.55 12.73
CA ALA A 17 0.72 4.25 12.26
C ALA A 17 0.16 3.92 10.86
N ALA A 18 -1.14 4.07 10.65
CA ALA A 18 -1.75 3.90 9.32
C ALA A 18 -1.16 4.87 8.28
N PHE A 19 -0.92 6.14 8.66
CA PHE A 19 -0.24 7.11 7.79
C PHE A 19 1.17 6.64 7.38
N LEU A 20 1.99 6.16 8.32
CA LEU A 20 3.34 5.66 8.00
C LEU A 20 3.31 4.46 7.06
N ILE A 21 2.41 3.50 7.30
CA ILE A 21 2.24 2.32 6.43
C ILE A 21 1.87 2.78 5.02
N ARG A 22 0.97 3.76 4.90
CA ARG A 22 0.52 4.32 3.64
C ARG A 22 1.65 4.96 2.84
N ILE A 23 2.46 5.81 3.48
CA ILE A 23 3.60 6.46 2.82
C ILE A 23 4.66 5.44 2.41
N ALA A 24 4.95 4.45 3.27
CA ALA A 24 5.90 3.40 2.93
C ALA A 24 5.45 2.56 1.71
N LEU A 25 4.17 2.20 1.63
CA LEU A 25 3.61 1.52 0.46
C LEU A 25 3.60 2.40 -0.79
N ALA A 26 3.27 3.69 -0.66
CA ALA A 26 3.30 4.62 -1.77
C ALA A 26 4.71 4.75 -2.37
N ILE A 27 5.74 4.86 -1.52
CA ILE A 27 7.14 4.91 -1.96
C ILE A 27 7.54 3.59 -2.64
N LEU A 28 7.22 2.45 -2.04
CA LEU A 28 7.57 1.14 -2.59
C LEU A 28 6.90 0.90 -3.96
N LEU A 29 5.58 1.11 -4.05
CA LEU A 29 4.84 0.94 -5.30
C LEU A 29 5.26 1.98 -6.34
N GLY A 30 5.58 3.22 -5.93
CA GLY A 30 6.14 4.23 -6.82
C GLY A 30 7.50 3.84 -7.39
N TYR A 31 8.38 3.24 -6.58
CA TYR A 31 9.64 2.68 -7.05
C TYR A 31 9.42 1.53 -8.05
N CYS A 32 8.51 0.60 -7.76
CA CYS A 32 8.16 -0.49 -8.68
C CYS A 32 7.59 0.04 -9.99
N ALA A 33 6.68 1.03 -9.91
CA ALA A 33 6.07 1.69 -11.05
C ALA A 33 7.13 2.28 -11.97
N TRP A 34 8.11 3.02 -11.42
CA TRP A 34 9.21 3.57 -12.18
C TRP A 34 10.04 2.49 -12.90
N LYS A 35 10.38 1.41 -12.19
CA LYS A 35 11.15 0.29 -12.74
C LYS A 35 10.37 -0.47 -13.83
N HIS A 36 9.06 -0.60 -13.68
CA HIS A 36 8.20 -1.27 -14.66
C HIS A 36 7.88 -0.39 -15.87
N LEU A 37 7.74 0.93 -15.68
CA LEU A 37 7.51 1.89 -16.77
C LEU A 37 8.70 2.01 -17.74
N THR A 38 9.90 1.79 -17.23
CA THR A 38 11.16 1.80 -18.01
C THR A 38 11.43 0.47 -18.73
N ASN A 39 10.60 -0.55 -18.53
CA ASN A 39 10.73 -1.85 -19.19
C ASN A 39 10.16 -1.81 -20.63
N ALA A 40 10.74 -2.61 -21.53
CA ALA A 40 10.31 -2.71 -22.92
C ALA A 40 9.04 -3.56 -23.10
N ASP A 41 8.75 -4.49 -22.18
CA ASP A 41 7.54 -5.31 -22.24
C ASP A 41 6.29 -4.48 -21.93
N LYS A 42 5.35 -4.44 -22.88
CA LYS A 42 4.07 -3.72 -22.76
C LYS A 42 3.27 -4.15 -21.54
N THR A 43 3.29 -5.44 -21.20
CA THR A 43 2.54 -6.00 -20.05
C THR A 43 3.09 -5.45 -18.73
N VAL A 44 4.42 -5.47 -18.61
CA VAL A 44 5.13 -4.93 -17.43
C VAL A 44 4.91 -3.43 -17.33
N ARG A 45 4.95 -2.72 -18.46
CA ARG A 45 4.71 -1.27 -18.49
C ARG A 45 3.29 -0.89 -18.07
N THR A 46 2.27 -1.64 -18.49
CA THR A 46 0.89 -1.45 -18.03
C THR A 46 0.77 -1.67 -16.53
N LEU A 47 1.42 -2.72 -16.00
CA LEU A 47 1.47 -2.95 -14.56
C LEU A 47 2.12 -1.76 -13.84
N GLY A 48 3.23 -1.22 -14.37
CA GLY A 48 3.89 -0.03 -13.83
C GLY A 48 2.99 1.20 -13.79
N PHE A 49 2.14 1.40 -14.80
CA PHE A 49 1.15 2.48 -14.78
C PHE A 49 0.11 2.29 -13.66
N ILE A 50 -0.41 1.06 -13.50
CA ILE A 50 -1.37 0.73 -12.45
C ILE A 50 -0.73 0.90 -11.05
N GLU A 51 0.49 0.41 -10.86
CA GLU A 51 1.27 0.60 -9.63
C GLU A 51 1.46 2.09 -9.31
N GLY A 52 1.73 2.92 -10.32
CA GLY A 52 1.87 4.36 -10.16
C GLY A 52 0.57 5.03 -9.69
N VAL A 53 -0.57 4.68 -10.28
CA VAL A 53 -1.89 5.19 -9.87
C VAL A 53 -2.18 4.80 -8.41
N VAL A 54 -1.94 3.54 -8.03
CA VAL A 54 -2.14 3.07 -6.65
C VAL A 54 -1.19 3.79 -5.68
N ALA A 55 0.07 3.95 -6.05
CA ALA A 55 1.05 4.69 -5.25
C ALA A 55 0.62 6.14 -5.01
N THR A 56 0.13 6.84 -6.04
CA THR A 56 -0.39 8.20 -5.91
C THR A 56 -1.63 8.26 -5.03
N ALA A 57 -2.59 7.34 -5.21
CA ALA A 57 -3.80 7.28 -4.38
C ALA A 57 -3.45 7.07 -2.88
N LEU A 58 -2.51 6.17 -2.58
CA LEU A 58 -2.00 5.98 -1.23
C LEU A 58 -1.30 7.25 -0.71
N ALA A 59 -0.40 7.86 -1.49
CA ALA A 59 0.32 9.06 -1.07
C ALA A 59 -0.62 10.22 -0.68
N LEU A 60 -1.64 10.46 -1.50
CA LEU A 60 -2.63 11.52 -1.29
C LEU A 60 -3.67 11.18 -0.21
N GLY A 61 -3.76 9.92 0.21
CA GLY A 61 -4.75 9.49 1.18
C GLY A 61 -6.17 9.43 0.62
N THR A 62 -6.33 9.30 -0.69
CA THR A 62 -7.63 9.20 -1.37
C THR A 62 -7.95 7.75 -1.67
N TRP A 63 -9.18 7.29 -1.40
CA TRP A 63 -9.62 5.93 -1.70
C TRP A 63 -8.67 4.88 -1.12
N THR A 64 -8.29 5.06 0.14
CA THR A 64 -7.21 4.29 0.76
C THR A 64 -7.52 2.80 0.82
N GLN A 65 -8.78 2.45 1.10
CA GLN A 65 -9.25 1.07 1.12
C GLN A 65 -9.21 0.43 -0.28
N PRO A 66 -9.82 1.00 -1.34
CA PRO A 66 -9.64 0.51 -2.70
C PRO A 66 -8.17 0.42 -3.13
N ALA A 67 -7.34 1.40 -2.78
CA ALA A 67 -5.92 1.41 -3.12
C ALA A 67 -5.15 0.29 -2.40
N ALA A 68 -5.48 0.00 -1.14
CA ALA A 68 -4.91 -1.13 -0.40
C ALA A 68 -5.29 -2.46 -1.04
N ILE A 69 -6.56 -2.64 -1.44
CA ILE A 69 -7.03 -3.83 -2.16
C ILE A 69 -6.29 -3.99 -3.50
N ALA A 70 -6.19 -2.92 -4.29
CA ALA A 70 -5.44 -2.94 -5.54
C ALA A 70 -3.97 -3.31 -5.31
N GLY A 71 -3.34 -2.74 -4.28
CA GLY A 71 -1.99 -3.11 -3.85
C GLY A 71 -1.85 -4.59 -3.51
N MET A 72 -2.81 -5.18 -2.80
CA MET A 72 -2.82 -6.62 -2.52
C MET A 72 -2.85 -7.47 -3.79
N PHE A 73 -3.66 -7.10 -4.79
CA PHE A 73 -3.72 -7.84 -6.05
C PHE A 73 -2.42 -7.70 -6.87
N ILE A 74 -1.84 -6.50 -6.92
CA ILE A 74 -0.56 -6.25 -7.60
C ILE A 74 0.55 -7.10 -6.96
N ILE A 75 0.68 -7.04 -5.63
CA ILE A 75 1.71 -7.78 -4.90
C ILE A 75 1.43 -9.29 -4.96
N GLY A 76 0.16 -9.69 -4.91
CA GLY A 76 -0.26 -11.07 -5.12
C GLY A 76 0.16 -11.60 -6.50
N ALA A 77 0.04 -10.78 -7.54
CA ALA A 77 0.52 -11.10 -8.87
C ALA A 77 2.06 -11.28 -8.90
N TRP A 78 2.82 -10.55 -8.08
CA TRP A 78 4.27 -10.76 -7.96
C TRP A 78 4.64 -12.13 -7.34
N PHE A 79 3.77 -12.71 -6.50
CA PHE A 79 3.95 -14.06 -5.96
C PHE A 79 3.61 -15.14 -6.99
N ALA A 80 2.53 -14.94 -7.74
CA ALA A 80 2.12 -15.87 -8.80
C ALA A 80 3.05 -15.83 -10.02
N LEU A 81 3.58 -14.64 -10.34
CA LEU A 81 4.39 -14.38 -11.53
C LEU A 81 5.71 -13.69 -11.12
N PRO A 82 6.75 -14.45 -10.74
CA PRO A 82 8.02 -13.90 -10.26
C PRO A 82 8.71 -12.94 -11.23
N ARG A 83 8.44 -13.07 -12.54
CA ARG A 83 8.94 -12.15 -13.58
C ARG A 83 8.43 -10.71 -13.45
N LEU A 84 7.29 -10.50 -12.77
CA LEU A 84 6.69 -9.19 -12.52
C LEU A 84 7.20 -8.57 -11.22
N ARG A 85 8.02 -9.29 -10.45
CA ARG A 85 8.46 -8.84 -9.13
C ARG A 85 9.71 -7.97 -9.26
N ALA A 86 9.54 -6.67 -9.01
CA ALA A 86 10.63 -5.68 -9.04
C ALA A 86 11.57 -5.73 -7.82
N VAL A 87 11.12 -6.31 -6.70
CA VAL A 87 11.78 -6.27 -5.38
C VAL A 87 12.07 -7.66 -4.79
N ALA A 88 12.82 -7.72 -3.70
CA ALA A 88 13.07 -8.99 -3.00
C ALA A 88 11.77 -9.61 -2.45
N LEU A 89 11.72 -10.94 -2.32
CA LEU A 89 10.55 -11.66 -1.80
C LEU A 89 10.15 -11.17 -0.41
N GLY A 90 11.12 -10.91 0.48
CA GLY A 90 10.86 -10.39 1.83
C GLY A 90 10.18 -9.01 1.80
N THR A 91 10.61 -8.12 0.90
CA THR A 91 9.99 -6.80 0.70
C THR A 91 8.57 -6.94 0.18
N ALA A 92 8.33 -7.86 -0.76
CA ALA A 92 6.99 -8.13 -1.27
C ALA A 92 6.05 -8.69 -0.19
N LEU A 93 6.52 -9.62 0.64
CA LEU A 93 5.75 -10.17 1.77
C LEU A 93 5.41 -9.09 2.80
N LEU A 94 6.39 -8.25 3.16
CA LEU A 94 6.17 -7.14 4.08
C LEU A 94 5.12 -6.16 3.51
N ALA A 95 5.24 -5.80 2.23
CA ALA A 95 4.29 -4.94 1.55
C ALA A 95 2.88 -5.53 1.54
N PHE A 96 2.75 -6.85 1.33
CA PHE A 96 1.46 -7.52 1.36
C PHE A 96 0.80 -7.42 2.75
N VAL A 97 1.57 -7.68 3.82
CA VAL A 97 1.09 -7.54 5.20
C VAL A 97 0.72 -6.09 5.52
N MET A 98 1.49 -5.13 5.01
CA MET A 98 1.20 -3.70 5.14
C MET A 98 -0.11 -3.30 4.44
N CYS A 99 -0.38 -3.83 3.23
CA CYS A 99 -1.65 -3.61 2.55
C CYS A 99 -2.82 -4.20 3.34
N LEU A 100 -2.66 -5.42 3.89
CA LEU A 100 -3.66 -6.04 4.75
C LEU A 100 -3.91 -5.22 6.02
N SER A 101 -2.85 -4.68 6.63
CA SER A 101 -2.95 -3.81 7.80
C SER A 101 -3.71 -2.52 7.49
N LEU A 102 -3.44 -1.86 6.36
CA LEU A 102 -4.20 -0.67 5.93
C LEU A 102 -5.67 -0.97 5.63
N LEU A 103 -5.96 -2.13 5.05
CA LEU A 103 -7.33 -2.54 4.78
C LEU A 103 -8.16 -2.62 6.07
N LEU A 104 -7.56 -3.09 7.16
CA LEU A 104 -8.21 -3.25 8.46
C LEU A 104 -8.20 -1.97 9.32
N THR A 105 -7.10 -1.22 9.29
CA THR A 105 -6.92 -0.02 10.12
C THR A 105 -7.45 1.26 9.47
N GLY A 106 -7.70 1.22 8.16
CA GLY A 106 -8.25 2.32 7.39
C GLY A 106 -7.23 3.37 7.02
N ALA A 107 -7.74 4.57 6.79
CA ALA A 107 -7.11 5.57 5.94
C ALA A 107 -6.00 6.41 6.62
N GLY A 108 -5.92 6.37 7.96
CA GLY A 108 -4.95 7.11 8.79
C GLY A 108 -5.24 8.60 8.95
N LEU A 109 -4.33 9.34 9.61
CA LEU A 109 -4.37 10.81 9.63
C LEU A 109 -4.26 11.34 8.19
N LEU A 110 -5.08 12.32 7.83
CA LEU A 110 -5.13 12.92 6.48
C LEU A 110 -5.65 11.97 5.40
N ALA A 111 -6.71 11.24 5.70
CA ALA A 111 -7.50 10.55 4.70
C ALA A 111 -8.56 11.48 4.10
N PHE A 112 -8.67 11.49 2.77
CA PHE A 112 -9.77 12.11 2.03
C PHE A 112 -10.89 11.09 1.72
N ASP A 113 -10.93 9.95 2.42
CA ASP A 113 -12.11 9.11 2.42
C ASP A 113 -13.20 9.84 3.22
N LEU A 114 -14.38 10.01 2.61
CA LEU A 114 -15.53 10.72 3.16
C LEU A 114 -15.73 10.40 4.66
N PRO A 115 -16.11 11.38 5.48
CA PRO A 115 -16.40 11.11 6.88
C PRO A 115 -17.48 10.01 6.93
N LEU A 116 -17.21 8.95 7.69
CA LEU A 116 -18.28 8.16 8.28
C LEU A 116 -19.12 9.07 9.19
#